data_AF-A0A8D7ZX16-F1
#
_entry.id   AF-A0A8D7ZX16-F1
#
_cell.length_a   1.000
_cell.length_b   1.000
_cell.length_c   1.000
_cell.angle_alpha   90.00
_cell.angle_beta   90.00
_cell.angle_gamma   90.00
#
_symmetry.space_group_name_H-M   'P 1'
#
loop_
_entity.id
_entity.type
_entity.pdbx_description
1 polymer ?
#
loop_
_entity_poly.entity_id
_entity_poly.type
_entity_poly.pdbx_seq_one_letter_code
_entity_poly.pdbx_strand_id
1 'polypeptide(L)'
;YTKLSSYAFPQVSTTTTTGPFQYESFHVFDWTEYLRDSGSVPAPAECFKQAVVPPSNEFKIGMKLEALDPRNVTSTCIASVVGVLGSRLRLRLDGSDNKN
;
A
#
# COMPACT_ATOMS: atom_id res chain seq x y z
N TYR A 1 -7.78 3.37 -0.19
CA TYR A 1 -7.38 2.03 0.30
C TYR A 1 -6.25 2.16 1.29
N THR A 2 -6.58 2.34 2.57
CA THR A 2 -5.60 2.35 3.67
C THR A 2 -5.15 0.92 3.90
N LYS A 3 -3.88 0.60 3.62
CA LYS A 3 -3.35 -0.76 3.83
C LYS A 3 -3.34 -1.04 5.33
N LEU A 4 -3.98 -2.13 5.76
CA LEU A 4 -3.86 -2.66 7.11
C LEU A 4 -2.52 -3.40 7.23
N SER A 5 -1.45 -2.68 7.52
CA SER A 5 -0.20 -3.25 8.04
C SER A 5 0.13 -2.59 9.36
N SER A 6 0.85 -3.28 10.26
CA SER A 6 1.38 -2.67 11.49
C SER A 6 2.34 -1.49 11.22
N TYR A 7 2.82 -1.36 9.98
CA TYR A 7 3.64 -0.25 9.48
C TYR A 7 2.83 0.84 8.77
N ALA A 8 1.50 0.75 8.78
CA ALA A 8 0.61 1.74 8.19
C ALA A 8 0.30 2.91 9.13
N PHE A 9 0.95 2.98 10.29
CA PHE A 9 1.03 4.21 11.08
C PHE A 9 2.12 5.09 10.44
N PRO A 10 1.79 6.21 9.78
CA PRO A 10 2.80 7.07 9.20
C PRO A 10 3.60 7.71 10.34
N GLN A 11 4.83 7.25 10.54
CA GLN A 11 5.84 7.99 11.29
C GLN A 11 6.60 8.85 10.28
N VAL A 12 6.05 10.02 9.93
CA VAL A 12 6.75 10.98 9.08
C VAL A 12 6.60 12.38 9.67
N SER A 13 7.49 12.72 10.60
CA SER A 13 7.84 14.10 10.90
C SER A 13 8.71 14.62 9.76
N THR A 14 8.12 15.43 8.87
CA THR A 14 8.90 16.21 7.90
C THR A 14 8.76 17.70 8.19
N THR A 15 9.89 18.30 8.55
CA THR A 15 10.08 19.74 8.74
C THR A 15 9.81 20.47 7.42
N THR A 16 8.82 21.36 7.39
CA THR A 16 8.48 22.16 6.21
C THR A 16 9.19 23.52 6.26
N THR A 17 10.06 23.76 5.28
CA THR A 17 10.69 25.06 4.99
C THR A 17 9.65 26.06 4.48
N THR A 18 9.63 27.25 5.07
CA THR A 18 8.70 28.36 4.85
C THR A 18 8.90 29.02 3.48
N GLY A 19 7.84 29.10 2.67
CA GLY A 19 7.75 29.89 1.44
C GLY A 19 6.37 30.56 1.30
N PRO A 20 6.22 31.71 0.61
CA PRO A 20 5.17 32.70 0.87
C PRO A 20 3.85 32.51 0.10
N PHE A 21 3.52 31.30 -0.35
CA PHE A 21 2.27 31.06 -1.08
C PHE A 21 1.33 30.17 -0.25
N GLN A 22 0.23 30.77 0.22
CA GLN A 22 -0.86 30.08 0.92
C GLN A 22 -1.59 29.17 -0.08
N TYR A 23 -1.08 27.96 -0.26
CA TYR A 23 -1.86 26.83 -0.73
C TYR A 23 -2.74 26.39 0.44
N GLU A 24 -4.02 26.07 0.22
CA GLU A 24 -4.90 25.46 1.22
C GLU A 24 -4.09 24.48 2.03
N SER A 25 -3.99 24.72 3.35
CA SER A 25 -3.20 23.87 4.24
C SER A 25 -3.65 22.44 4.00
N PHE A 26 -2.82 21.65 3.31
CA PHE A 26 -2.97 20.21 3.30
C PHE A 26 -2.84 19.80 4.76
N HIS A 27 -3.98 19.69 5.43
CA HIS A 27 -4.03 19.21 6.80
C HIS A 27 -3.58 17.76 6.73
N VAL A 28 -2.32 17.54 7.08
CA VAL A 28 -1.78 16.21 7.25
C VAL A 28 -2.63 15.55 8.31
N PHE A 29 -3.28 14.44 7.96
CA PHE A 29 -4.12 13.71 8.88
C PHE A 29 -3.27 13.09 9.99
N ASP A 30 -3.50 13.52 11.23
CA ASP A 30 -2.81 13.00 12.40
C ASP A 30 -3.64 11.86 13.03
N TRP A 31 -3.13 10.64 12.89
CA TRP A 31 -3.74 9.46 13.51
C TRP A 31 -3.77 9.53 15.03
N THR A 32 -2.79 10.18 15.66
CA THR A 32 -2.73 10.33 17.12
C THR A 32 -3.85 11.24 17.62
N GLU A 33 -4.09 12.35 16.94
CA GLU A 33 -5.22 13.24 17.25
C GLU A 33 -6.56 12.55 16.98
N TYR A 34 -6.73 11.91 15.83
CA TYR A 34 -7.97 11.20 15.50
C TYR A 34 -8.32 10.09 16.50
N LEU A 35 -7.34 9.26 16.91
CA LEU A 35 -7.58 8.18 17.87
C LEU A 35 -7.95 8.73 19.25
N ARG A 36 -7.35 9.84 19.66
CA ARG A 36 -7.69 10.56 20.89
C ARG A 36 -9.12 11.10 20.85
N ASP A 37 -9.47 11.82 19.77
CA ASP A 37 -10.75 12.51 19.64
C ASP A 37 -11.92 11.53 19.44
N SER A 38 -11.67 10.41 18.75
CA SER A 38 -12.66 9.34 18.55
C SER A 38 -12.74 8.34 19.72
N GLY A 39 -11.84 8.42 20.71
CA GLY A 39 -11.74 7.44 21.79
C GLY A 39 -11.42 6.02 21.33
N SER A 40 -10.84 5.88 20.13
CA SER A 40 -10.56 4.58 19.51
C SER A 40 -9.18 4.06 19.89
N VAL A 41 -9.04 2.73 19.90
CA VAL A 41 -7.76 2.06 20.17
C VAL A 41 -7.22 1.46 18.87
N PRO A 42 -5.94 1.67 18.52
CA PRO A 42 -5.34 1.03 17.35
C PRO A 42 -5.34 -0.49 17.52
N ALA A 43 -5.53 -1.22 16.41
CA ALA A 43 -5.47 -2.67 16.42
C ALA A 43 -4.08 -3.16 16.90
N PRO A 44 -4.01 -4.13 17.85
CA PRO A 44 -2.74 -4.71 18.29
C PRO A 44 -1.93 -5.29 17.13
N ALA A 45 -0.60 -5.26 17.25
CA ALA A 45 0.29 -5.78 16.20
C ALA A 45 0.07 -7.28 15.93
N GLU A 46 -0.34 -8.04 16.96
CA GLU A 46 -0.64 -9.47 16.86
C GLU A 46 -1.83 -9.77 15.95
N CYS A 47 -2.71 -8.80 15.69
CA CYS A 47 -3.80 -8.94 14.72
C CYS A 47 -3.29 -9.02 13.27
N PHE A 48 -2.03 -8.64 13.02
CA PHE A 48 -1.43 -8.63 11.69
C PHE A 48 -0.49 -9.83 11.51
N LYS A 49 -0.89 -10.79 10.67
CA LYS A 49 -0.10 -11.99 10.35
C LYS A 49 1.06 -11.75 9.36
N GLN A 50 1.52 -10.50 9.24
CA GLN A 50 2.62 -10.18 8.33
C GLN A 50 3.95 -10.55 8.99
N ALA A 51 4.86 -11.16 8.23
CA ALA A 51 6.22 -11.39 8.71
C ALA A 51 6.90 -10.05 9.05
N VAL A 52 7.53 -9.99 10.22
CA VAL A 52 8.26 -8.81 10.72
C VAL A 52 9.38 -8.42 9.74
N VAL A 53 10.11 -9.42 9.24
CA VAL A 53 11.05 -9.27 8.13
C VAL A 53 10.44 -9.99 6.93
N PRO A 54 9.96 -9.26 5.92
CA PRO A 54 9.42 -9.88 4.74
C PRO A 54 10.51 -10.66 3.98
N PRO A 55 10.23 -11.86 3.45
CA PRO A 55 11.17 -12.57 2.59
C PRO A 55 11.50 -11.73 1.35
N SER A 56 12.74 -11.80 0.89
CA SER A 56 13.11 -11.24 -0.40
C SER A 56 12.50 -12.07 -1.53
N ASN A 57 12.16 -11.38 -2.63
CA ASN A 57 11.86 -12.00 -3.91
C ASN A 57 12.72 -11.33 -4.97
N GLU A 58 12.89 -11.98 -6.13
CA GLU A 58 13.76 -11.49 -7.20
C GLU A 58 13.01 -10.68 -8.26
N PHE A 59 11.70 -10.46 -8.09
CA PHE A 59 10.90 -9.70 -9.03
C PHE A 59 11.15 -8.20 -8.91
N LYS A 60 11.20 -7.54 -10.06
CA LYS A 60 11.36 -6.10 -10.20
C LYS A 60 10.14 -5.50 -10.87
N ILE A 61 9.84 -4.26 -10.53
CA ILE A 61 8.79 -3.49 -11.22
C ILE A 61 9.11 -3.46 -12.73
N GLY A 62 8.09 -3.71 -13.54
CA GLY A 62 8.20 -3.81 -15.00
C GLY A 62 8.43 -5.22 -15.55
N MET A 63 8.77 -6.20 -14.70
CA MET A 63 8.82 -7.60 -15.14
C MET A 63 7.43 -8.10 -15.54
N LYS A 64 7.40 -9.05 -16.49
CA LYS A 64 6.18 -9.71 -16.95
C LYS A 64 6.18 -11.18 -16.53
N LEU A 65 5.01 -11.68 -16.18
CA LEU A 65 4.78 -13.07 -15.78
C LEU A 65 3.37 -13.53 -16.16
N GLU A 66 3.14 -14.83 -16.12
CA GLU A 66 1.81 -15.41 -16.26
C GLU A 66 1.13 -15.54 -14.88
N ALA A 67 -0.13 -15.10 -14.79
CA ALA A 67 -0.94 -15.18 -13.58
C ALA A 67 -2.37 -15.61 -13.91
N LEU A 68 -3.02 -16.30 -13.00
CA LEU A 68 -4.45 -16.64 -13.14
C LEU A 68 -5.30 -15.36 -13.08
N ASP A 69 -6.31 -15.25 -13.95
CA ASP A 69 -7.27 -14.14 -13.89
C ASP A 69 -8.19 -14.34 -12.66
N PRO A 70 -8.23 -13.39 -11.71
CA PRO A 70 -9.12 -13.50 -10.56
C PRO A 70 -10.61 -13.48 -10.94
N ARG A 71 -10.96 -13.00 -12.14
CA ARG A 71 -12.34 -13.02 -12.67
C ARG A 71 -12.68 -14.34 -13.35
N ASN A 72 -11.67 -15.08 -13.82
CA ASN A 72 -11.82 -16.40 -14.40
C ASN A 72 -10.60 -17.27 -14.06
N VAL A 73 -10.73 -18.02 -12.97
CA VAL A 73 -9.64 -18.86 -12.42
C VAL A 73 -9.19 -20.00 -13.33
N THR A 74 -9.89 -20.26 -14.44
CA THR A 74 -9.47 -21.22 -15.46
C THR A 74 -8.61 -20.61 -16.56
N SER A 75 -8.48 -19.28 -16.59
CA SER A 75 -7.72 -18.53 -17.58
C SER A 75 -6.43 -17.97 -16.98
N THR A 76 -5.37 -18.00 -17.79
CA THR A 76 -4.08 -17.38 -17.47
C THR A 76 -3.92 -16.12 -18.32
N CYS A 77 -3.47 -15.04 -17.69
CA CYS A 77 -3.19 -13.75 -18.33
C CYS A 77 -1.72 -13.38 -18.18
N ILE A 78 -1.22 -12.59 -19.14
CA ILE A 78 0.04 -11.89 -18.98
C ILE A 78 -0.16 -10.76 -17.98
N ALA A 79 0.74 -10.64 -17.01
CA ALA A 79 0.68 -9.66 -15.96
C ALA A 79 2.01 -8.92 -15.83
N SER A 80 1.93 -7.61 -15.61
CA SER A 80 3.08 -6.74 -15.33
C SER A 80 3.20 -6.48 -13.83
N VAL A 81 4.40 -6.60 -13.26
CA VAL A 81 4.69 -6.24 -11.88
C VAL A 81 4.67 -4.71 -11.74
N VAL A 82 3.69 -4.17 -11.02
CA VAL A 82 3.53 -2.72 -10.79
C VAL A 82 3.89 -2.30 -9.36
N GLY A 83 4.20 -3.25 -8.49
CA GLY A 83 4.69 -2.98 -7.14
C GLY A 83 5.18 -4.23 -6.44
N VAL A 84 6.13 -4.06 -5.53
CA VAL A 84 6.71 -5.13 -4.72
C VAL A 84 6.62 -4.74 -3.25
N LEU A 85 6.08 -5.63 -2.41
CA LEU A 85 6.00 -5.43 -0.96
C LEU A 85 6.44 -6.72 -0.25
N GLY A 86 7.71 -6.77 0.14
CA GLY A 86 8.25 -7.98 0.74
C GLY A 86 8.16 -9.15 -0.23
N SER A 87 7.45 -10.21 0.14
CA SER A 87 7.17 -11.36 -0.75
C SER A 87 5.94 -11.20 -1.65
N ARG A 88 5.16 -10.13 -1.51
CA ARG A 88 3.91 -9.92 -2.26
C ARG A 88 4.14 -9.01 -3.47
N LEU A 89 3.52 -9.38 -4.59
CA LEU A 89 3.55 -8.59 -5.81
C LEU A 89 2.19 -7.93 -6.04
N ARG A 90 2.21 -6.68 -6.49
CA ARG A 90 1.06 -6.03 -7.10
C ARG A 90 1.18 -6.20 -8.60
N LEU A 91 0.22 -6.90 -9.19
CA LEU A 91 0.20 -7.20 -10.61
C LEU A 91 -0.87 -6.37 -11.31
N ARG A 92 -0.59 -5.97 -12.55
CA ARG A 92 -1.58 -5.45 -13.51
C ARG A 92 -1.73 -6.47 -14.63
N LEU A 93 -2.93 -7.01 -14.82
CA LEU A 93 -3.19 -7.93 -15.94
C LEU A 93 -3.23 -7.13 -17.25
N ASP A 94 -2.40 -7.52 -18.20
CA ASP A 94 -2.34 -6.93 -19.53
C ASP A 94 -3.53 -7.48 -20.35
N GLY A 95 -4.31 -6.59 -20.98
CA GLY A 95 -5.49 -6.98 -21.76
C GLY A 95 -6.81 -7.07 -20.97
N SER A 96 -6.77 -6.90 -19.64
CA SER A 96 -7.97 -6.52 -18.90
C SER A 96 -8.23 -5.04 -19.14
N ASP A 97 -9.46 -4.67 -19.53
CA ASP A 97 -9.87 -3.28 -19.75
C ASP A 97 -9.27 -2.34 -18.70
N ASN A 98 -8.66 -1.27 -19.20
CA ASN A 98 -7.96 -0.20 -18.47
C ASN A 98 -8.89 0.67 -17.59
N LYS A 99 -9.99 0.10 -17.10
CA LYS A 99 -10.97 0.71 -16.19
C LYS A 99 -10.90 0.06 -14.80
N ASN A 100 -9.83 0.33 -14.05
CA ASN A 100 -9.82 0.40 -12.58
C ASN A 100 -8.47 0.86 -12.03
#